data_AF-H3AXR6-F1
#
_entry.id   AF-H3AXR6-F1
#
_cell.length_a   1.000
_cell.length_b   1.000
_cell.length_c   1.000
_cell.angle_alpha   90.00
_cell.angle_beta   90.00
_cell.angle_gamma   90.00
#
_symmetry.space_group_name_H-M   'P 1'
#
loop_
_entity.id
_entity.type
_entity.pdbx_description
1 polymer ?
#
loop_
_entity_poly.entity_id
_entity_poly.type
_entity_poly.pdbx_seq_one_letter_code
_entity_poly.pdbx_strand_id
1 'polypeptide(L)'
;PQSDGQVERFNATLQKMLATTAERCHWDWDSMISFALMAYCATKHSATGLSPNLMLLGREITEPIDLVAGKPPGEDTNMTEPGYVVQLRDRLERAHQIAREALGQSSERAKREYDKRAHQFQYQIGEAVWHLVKGTRCVKNRVCKFLPTYEGPYFVLDQIDDLVYLIKKNPMSKAKVVHHDKLKPYRAR
;
A
#
# COMPACT_ATOMS: atom_id res chain seq x y z
N PRO A 1 -5.30 -3.67 6.03
CA PRO A 1 -4.58 -4.80 6.62
C PRO A 1 -3.12 -4.77 6.17
N GLN A 2 -2.16 -4.73 7.10
CA GLN A 2 -0.76 -4.41 6.74
C GLN A 2 -0.07 -5.47 5.88
N SER A 3 -0.55 -6.73 5.90
CA SER A 3 0.05 -7.83 5.15
C SER A 3 -0.16 -7.75 3.63
N ASP A 4 -1.15 -7.00 3.15
CA ASP A 4 -1.41 -6.83 1.71
C ASP A 4 -1.52 -5.35 1.30
N GLY A 5 -0.60 -4.54 1.81
CA GLY A 5 -0.63 -3.08 1.62
C GLY A 5 -0.39 -2.62 0.18
N GLN A 6 0.06 -3.48 -0.73
CA GLN A 6 0.25 -3.15 -2.15
C GLN A 6 -1.07 -3.24 -2.91
N VAL A 7 -1.81 -4.35 -2.76
CA VAL A 7 -3.14 -4.52 -3.36
C VAL A 7 -4.12 -3.50 -2.77
N GLU A 8 -4.07 -3.25 -1.46
CA GLU A 8 -4.92 -2.23 -0.83
C GLU A 8 -4.65 -0.82 -1.39
N ARG A 9 -3.38 -0.47 -1.65
CA ARG A 9 -3.03 0.82 -2.27
C ARG A 9 -3.49 0.91 -3.71
N PHE A 10 -3.35 -0.17 -4.49
CA PHE A 10 -3.87 -0.24 -5.85
C PHE A 10 -5.39 -0.04 -5.88
N ASN A 11 -6.11 -0.79 -5.06
CA ASN A 11 -7.57 -0.71 -4.97
C ASN A 11 -8.02 0.71 -4.59
N ALA A 12 -7.34 1.36 -3.65
CA ALA A 12 -7.64 2.74 -3.28
C ALA A 12 -7.40 3.72 -4.45
N THR A 13 -6.36 3.51 -5.25
CA THR A 13 -6.05 4.35 -6.41
C THR A 13 -7.08 4.16 -7.52
N LEU A 14 -7.44 2.91 -7.82
CA LEU A 14 -8.47 2.57 -8.80
C LEU A 14 -9.83 3.14 -8.41
N GLN A 15 -10.22 3.01 -7.14
CA GLN A 15 -11.45 3.61 -6.61
C GLN A 15 -11.44 5.13 -6.77
N LYS A 16 -10.31 5.80 -6.54
CA LYS A 16 -10.19 7.25 -6.73
C LYS A 16 -10.34 7.65 -8.20
N MET A 17 -9.73 6.92 -9.13
CA MET A 17 -9.89 7.16 -10.56
C MET A 17 -11.35 6.97 -11.00
N LEU A 18 -11.99 5.88 -10.57
CA LEU A 18 -13.42 5.64 -10.86
C LEU A 18 -14.33 6.69 -10.23
N ALA A 19 -14.02 7.18 -9.03
CA ALA A 19 -14.80 8.24 -8.39
C ALA A 19 -14.77 9.53 -9.21
N THR A 20 -13.63 9.87 -9.84
CA THR A 20 -13.53 11.06 -10.70
C THR A 20 -14.32 10.94 -12.01
N THR A 21 -14.47 9.73 -12.55
CA THR A 21 -15.30 9.52 -13.75
C THR A 21 -16.79 9.40 -13.42
N ALA A 22 -17.12 8.92 -12.22
CA ALA A 22 -18.49 8.76 -11.75
C ALA A 22 -19.24 10.07 -11.48
N GLU A 23 -18.54 11.21 -11.32
CA GLU A 23 -19.19 12.54 -11.22
C GLU A 23 -20.08 12.86 -12.42
N ARG A 24 -19.81 12.25 -13.59
CA ARG A 24 -20.62 12.43 -14.81
C ARG A 24 -21.74 11.40 -14.94
N CYS A 25 -21.51 10.16 -14.49
CA CYS A 25 -22.53 9.09 -14.50
C CYS A 25 -22.12 7.96 -13.54
N HIS A 26 -22.91 7.74 -12.49
CA HIS A 26 -22.63 6.69 -11.49
C HIS A 26 -22.95 5.26 -11.97
N TRP A 27 -23.75 5.11 -13.02
CA TRP A 27 -24.30 3.82 -13.45
C TRP A 27 -23.36 3.05 -14.39
N ASP A 28 -22.40 3.73 -15.03
CA ASP A 28 -21.52 3.16 -16.05
C ASP A 28 -20.11 2.84 -15.51
N TRP A 29 -19.98 2.69 -14.19
CA TRP A 29 -18.67 2.52 -13.54
C TRP A 29 -17.93 1.27 -14.05
N ASP A 30 -18.67 0.22 -14.43
CA ASP A 30 -18.17 -1.03 -15.00
C ASP A 30 -17.52 -0.81 -16.36
N SER A 31 -18.17 0.00 -17.21
CA SER A 31 -17.63 0.44 -18.50
C SER A 31 -16.40 1.34 -18.34
N MET A 32 -16.34 2.11 -17.24
CA MET A 32 -15.21 2.99 -16.94
C MET A 32 -13.97 2.25 -16.41
N ILE A 33 -14.09 1.00 -15.97
CA ILE A 33 -12.95 0.21 -15.45
C ILE A 33 -11.82 0.13 -16.48
N SER A 34 -12.14 -0.20 -17.73
CA SER A 34 -11.13 -0.37 -18.79
C SER A 34 -10.36 0.93 -19.05
N PHE A 35 -11.04 2.07 -19.05
CA PHE A 35 -10.42 3.38 -19.24
C PHE A 35 -9.56 3.78 -18.02
N ALA A 36 -10.05 3.52 -16.81
CA ALA A 36 -9.30 3.78 -15.58
C ALA A 36 -8.03 2.91 -15.50
N LEU A 37 -8.12 1.64 -15.88
CA LEU A 37 -6.97 0.74 -15.95
C LEU A 37 -5.97 1.19 -17.02
N MET A 38 -6.44 1.60 -18.20
CA MET A 38 -5.55 2.13 -19.25
C MET A 38 -4.80 3.37 -18.76
N ALA A 39 -5.49 4.33 -18.15
CA ALA A 39 -4.88 5.53 -17.59
C ALA A 39 -3.88 5.19 -16.48
N TYR A 40 -4.22 4.24 -15.60
CA TYR A 40 -3.32 3.76 -14.55
C TYR A 40 -2.05 3.14 -15.14
N CYS A 41 -2.18 2.27 -16.14
CA CYS A 41 -1.05 1.60 -16.76
C CYS A 41 -0.15 2.55 -17.59
N ALA A 42 -0.69 3.66 -18.09
CA ALA A 42 0.05 4.70 -18.81
C ALA A 42 0.72 5.74 -17.89
N THR A 43 0.19 5.92 -16.67
CA THR A 43 0.69 6.94 -15.75
C THR A 43 1.94 6.46 -15.02
N LYS A 44 2.95 7.33 -14.89
CA LYS A 44 4.14 7.04 -14.07
C LYS A 44 3.78 6.94 -12.59
N HIS A 45 4.18 5.86 -11.96
CA HIS A 45 3.96 5.67 -10.52
C HIS A 45 5.02 6.41 -9.72
N SER A 46 4.62 7.08 -8.65
CA SER A 46 5.56 7.80 -7.77
C SER A 46 6.57 6.89 -7.06
N ALA A 47 6.26 5.60 -6.89
CA ALA A 47 7.13 4.64 -6.21
C ALA A 47 8.27 4.12 -7.11
N THR A 48 7.99 3.88 -8.39
CA THR A 48 8.97 3.35 -9.36
C THR A 48 9.51 4.41 -10.31
N GLY A 49 8.83 5.55 -10.44
CA GLY A 49 9.13 6.61 -11.41
C GLY A 49 8.73 6.26 -12.85
N LEU A 50 8.20 5.05 -13.09
CA LEU A 50 7.90 4.50 -14.41
C LEU A 50 6.43 4.08 -14.49
N SER A 51 5.89 4.01 -15.71
CA SER A 51 4.55 3.47 -15.95
C SER A 51 4.56 1.93 -15.86
N PRO A 52 3.45 1.30 -15.43
CA PRO A 52 3.32 -0.16 -15.50
C PRO A 52 3.51 -0.71 -16.91
N ASN A 53 3.04 -0.01 -17.95
CA ASN A 53 3.20 -0.44 -19.33
C ASN A 53 4.67 -0.50 -19.75
N LEU A 54 5.47 0.52 -19.41
CA LEU A 54 6.90 0.52 -19.72
C LEU A 54 7.62 -0.64 -19.01
N MET A 55 7.26 -0.92 -17.75
CA MET A 55 7.86 -2.02 -17.00
C MET A 55 7.45 -3.40 -17.51
N LEU A 56 6.25 -3.55 -18.07
CA LEU A 56 5.74 -4.83 -18.58
C LEU A 56 6.14 -5.09 -20.04
N LEU A 57 6.06 -4.07 -20.89
CA LEU A 57 6.17 -4.18 -22.34
C LEU A 57 7.44 -3.53 -22.90
N GLY A 58 8.23 -2.83 -22.08
CA GLY A 58 9.44 -2.12 -22.51
C GLY A 58 9.16 -0.90 -23.42
N ARG A 59 7.90 -0.48 -23.50
CA ARG A 59 7.42 0.69 -24.26
C ARG A 59 6.18 1.30 -23.60
N GLU A 60 5.95 2.57 -23.86
CA GLU A 60 4.70 3.23 -23.50
C GLU A 60 3.58 2.84 -24.47
N ILE A 61 2.33 2.98 -24.03
CA ILE A 61 1.18 2.86 -24.94
C ILE A 61 1.05 4.12 -25.78
N THR A 62 0.48 3.98 -26.98
CA THR A 62 0.11 5.13 -27.79
C THR A 62 -1.12 5.79 -27.18
N GLU A 63 -0.95 7.01 -26.69
CA GLU A 63 -2.04 7.81 -26.17
C GLU A 63 -2.76 8.54 -27.32
N PRO A 64 -4.02 8.98 -27.13
CA PRO A 64 -4.74 9.73 -28.17
C PRO A 64 -4.00 10.98 -28.65
N ILE A 65 -3.21 11.62 -27.79
CA ILE A 65 -2.38 12.76 -28.16
C ILE A 65 -1.26 12.39 -29.13
N ASP A 66 -0.69 11.18 -29.02
CA ASP A 66 0.37 10.70 -29.91
C ASP A 66 -0.16 10.46 -31.33
N LEU A 67 -1.44 10.11 -31.46
CA LEU A 67 -2.10 9.98 -32.76
C LEU A 67 -2.24 11.33 -33.47
N VAL A 68 -2.46 12.40 -32.70
CA VAL A 68 -2.59 13.77 -33.22
C VAL A 68 -1.23 14.39 -33.48
N ALA A 69 -0.27 14.19 -32.57
CA ALA A 69 1.08 14.73 -32.66
C ALA A 69 1.98 13.97 -33.65
N GLY A 70 1.62 12.72 -33.97
CA GLY A 70 2.46 11.81 -34.75
C GLY A 70 3.58 11.21 -33.91
N LYS A 71 4.26 10.19 -34.46
CA LYS A 71 5.41 9.57 -33.79
C LYS A 71 6.57 10.56 -33.69
N PRO A 72 7.36 10.51 -32.59
CA PRO A 72 8.58 11.30 -32.50
C PRO A 72 9.54 10.93 -33.65
N PRO A 73 10.23 11.91 -34.24
CA PRO A 73 11.21 11.64 -35.30
C PRO A 73 12.35 10.77 -34.75
N GLY A 74 12.61 9.63 -35.40
CA GLY A 74 13.68 8.70 -35.03
C GLY A 74 13.24 7.35 -34.44
N GLU A 75 11.93 7.08 -34.30
CA GLU A 75 11.42 5.70 -34.12
C GLU A 75 11.47 4.93 -35.45
N ASP A 76 12.68 4.70 -35.95
CA ASP A 76 12.86 3.93 -37.17
C ASP A 76 12.43 2.48 -36.93
N THR A 77 11.35 2.10 -37.60
CA THR A 77 10.78 0.74 -37.54
C THR A 77 11.60 -0.26 -38.38
N ASN A 78 12.76 0.16 -38.89
CA ASN A 78 13.65 -0.61 -39.77
C ASN A 78 14.70 -1.39 -38.97
N MET A 79 14.29 -2.05 -37.89
CA MET A 79 15.16 -2.95 -37.14
C MET A 79 14.89 -4.38 -37.56
N THR A 80 15.94 -5.13 -37.91
CA THR A 80 15.86 -6.57 -38.13
C THR A 80 15.31 -7.25 -36.86
N GLU A 81 14.46 -8.26 -37.02
CA GLU A 81 13.79 -8.99 -35.92
C GLU A 81 14.72 -9.33 -34.71
N PRO A 82 15.98 -9.80 -34.90
CA PRO A 82 16.88 -10.08 -33.79
C PRO A 82 17.33 -8.82 -33.02
N GLY A 83 17.48 -7.69 -33.70
CA GLY A 83 17.92 -6.43 -33.09
C GLY A 83 16.86 -5.83 -32.17
N TYR A 84 15.58 -5.96 -32.53
CA TYR A 84 14.46 -5.52 -31.71
C TYR A 84 14.40 -6.27 -30.38
N VAL A 85 14.53 -7.60 -30.40
CA VAL A 85 14.45 -8.44 -29.18
C VAL A 85 15.57 -8.08 -28.20
N VAL A 86 16.80 -7.87 -28.70
CA VAL A 86 17.94 -7.47 -27.85
C VAL A 86 17.69 -6.11 -27.21
N GLN A 87 17.22 -5.13 -27.98
CA GLN A 87 16.88 -3.81 -27.44
C GLN A 87 15.72 -3.87 -26.44
N LEU A 88 14.70 -4.67 -26.70
CA LEU A 88 13.56 -4.84 -25.79
C LEU A 88 14.02 -5.40 -24.44
N ARG A 89 14.86 -6.44 -24.46
CA ARG A 89 15.45 -7.01 -23.23
C ARG A 89 16.21 -5.96 -22.44
N ASP A 90 17.07 -5.20 -23.12
CA ASP A 90 17.90 -4.17 -22.53
C ASP A 90 17.05 -2.99 -21.95
N ARG A 91 15.95 -2.60 -22.63
CA ARG A 91 14.97 -1.63 -22.10
C ARG A 91 14.29 -2.15 -20.83
N LEU A 92 13.83 -3.40 -20.82
CA LEU A 92 13.18 -4.02 -19.67
C LEU A 92 14.14 -4.15 -18.48
N GLU A 93 15.37 -4.62 -18.71
CA GLU A 93 16.40 -4.72 -17.68
C GLU A 93 16.69 -3.37 -17.04
N ARG A 94 16.88 -2.32 -17.86
CA ARG A 94 17.06 -0.95 -17.36
C ARG A 94 15.84 -0.46 -16.59
N ALA A 95 14.63 -0.65 -17.10
CA ALA A 95 13.40 -0.21 -16.44
C ALA A 95 13.26 -0.86 -15.05
N HIS A 96 13.49 -2.17 -14.94
CA HIS A 96 13.48 -2.87 -13.66
C HIS A 96 14.62 -2.46 -12.72
N GLN A 97 15.80 -2.15 -13.26
CA GLN A 97 16.90 -1.65 -12.45
C GLN A 97 16.56 -0.30 -11.81
N ILE A 98 16.08 0.67 -12.61
CA ILE A 98 15.64 1.99 -12.14
C ILE A 98 14.52 1.84 -11.11
N ALA A 99 13.54 0.98 -11.38
CA ALA A 99 12.44 0.74 -10.45
C ALA A 99 12.91 0.16 -9.11
N ARG A 100 13.86 -0.79 -9.11
CA ARG A 100 14.44 -1.35 -7.88
C ARG A 100 15.17 -0.30 -7.05
N GLU A 101 15.94 0.57 -7.69
CA GLU A 101 16.65 1.66 -7.02
C GLU A 101 15.67 2.65 -6.39
N ALA A 102 14.65 3.07 -7.14
CA ALA A 102 13.60 3.98 -6.65
C ALA A 102 12.82 3.37 -5.46
N LEU A 103 12.47 2.09 -5.56
CA LEU A 103 11.80 1.36 -4.48
C LEU A 103 12.69 1.22 -3.24
N GLY A 104 13.99 0.95 -3.42
CA GLY A 104 14.97 0.92 -2.33
C GLY A 104 15.03 2.24 -1.59
N GLN A 105 15.20 3.35 -2.31
CA GLN A 105 15.21 4.70 -1.72
C GLN A 105 13.88 5.07 -1.06
N SER A 106 12.75 4.66 -1.63
CA SER A 106 11.43 4.87 -1.01
C SER A 106 11.28 4.07 0.28
N SER A 107 11.76 2.82 0.30
CA SER A 107 11.74 1.95 1.47
C SER A 107 12.60 2.53 2.59
N GLU A 108 13.82 2.98 2.29
CA GLU A 108 14.70 3.63 3.25
C GLU A 108 14.10 4.91 3.83
N ARG A 109 13.50 5.76 2.98
CA ARG A 109 12.79 6.97 3.45
C ARG A 109 11.62 6.63 4.36
N ALA A 110 10.81 5.64 3.99
CA ALA A 110 9.69 5.18 4.80
C ALA A 110 10.16 4.61 6.16
N LYS A 111 11.24 3.81 6.15
CA LYS A 111 11.86 3.29 7.37
C LYS A 111 12.36 4.42 8.26
N ARG A 112 13.13 5.38 7.73
CA ARG A 112 13.64 6.52 8.51
C ARG A 112 12.51 7.34 9.14
N GLU A 113 11.43 7.58 8.41
CA GLU A 113 10.29 8.33 8.93
C GLU A 113 9.51 7.54 9.99
N TYR A 114 9.39 6.23 9.81
CA TYR A 114 8.84 5.34 10.82
C TYR A 114 9.71 5.35 12.09
N ASP A 115 11.02 5.14 11.96
CA ASP A 115 11.97 5.09 13.07
C ASP A 115 12.01 6.41 13.85
N LYS A 116 11.86 7.57 13.19
CA LYS A 116 11.72 8.88 13.86
C LYS A 116 10.47 8.99 14.74
N ARG A 117 9.35 8.38 14.30
CA ARG A 117 8.06 8.48 14.98
C ARG A 117 7.82 7.35 15.96
N ALA A 118 8.53 6.24 15.81
CA ALA A 118 8.55 5.10 16.70
C ALA A 118 9.14 5.52 18.04
N HIS A 119 8.32 6.15 18.88
CA HIS A 119 8.59 6.24 20.30
C HIS A 119 8.44 4.83 20.84
N GLN A 120 9.55 4.11 20.94
CA GLN A 120 9.60 2.76 21.48
C GLN A 120 9.32 2.82 22.99
N PHE A 121 8.05 2.97 23.34
CA PHE A 121 7.61 2.73 24.71
C PHE A 121 7.67 1.23 24.94
N GLN A 122 8.70 0.79 25.67
CA GLN A 122 8.81 -0.59 26.10
C GLN A 122 7.89 -0.80 27.29
N TYR A 123 6.99 -1.78 27.16
CA TYR A 123 6.10 -2.16 28.25
C TYR A 123 6.77 -3.19 29.15
N GLN A 124 6.63 -3.04 30.46
CA GLN A 124 7.09 -4.04 31.42
C GLN A 124 6.01 -5.08 31.71
N ILE A 125 6.44 -6.29 32.08
CA ILE A 125 5.53 -7.34 32.52
C ILE A 125 4.74 -6.84 33.74
N GLY A 126 3.41 -6.99 33.70
CA GLY A 126 2.48 -6.49 34.70
C GLY A 126 1.94 -5.09 34.46
N GLU A 127 2.45 -4.34 33.48
CA GLU A 127 1.93 -3.00 33.18
C GLU A 127 0.54 -3.03 32.55
N ALA A 128 -0.26 -2.03 32.90
CA ALA A 128 -1.57 -1.81 32.32
C ALA A 128 -1.45 -1.11 30.96
N VAL A 129 -2.11 -1.65 29.95
CA VAL A 129 -2.11 -1.15 28.57
C VAL A 129 -3.53 -1.10 27.99
N TRP A 130 -3.76 -0.13 27.12
CA TRP A 130 -4.92 -0.07 26.23
C TRP A 130 -4.64 -0.88 24.97
N HIS A 131 -5.58 -1.72 24.55
CA HIS A 131 -5.50 -2.53 23.34
C HIS A 131 -6.44 -2.01 22.25
N LEU A 132 -5.93 -1.81 21.02
CA LEU A 132 -6.68 -1.35 19.86
C LEU A 132 -7.65 -2.44 19.35
N VAL A 133 -8.96 -2.18 19.44
CA VAL A 133 -10.04 -3.10 19.01
C VAL A 133 -10.82 -2.60 17.80
N LYS A 134 -10.35 -1.51 17.16
CA LYS A 134 -10.97 -0.95 15.95
C LYS A 134 -11.02 -1.99 14.83
N GLY A 135 -12.22 -2.25 14.30
CA GLY A 135 -12.45 -3.16 13.17
C GLY A 135 -12.38 -4.65 13.50
N THR A 136 -11.93 -5.05 14.69
CA THR A 136 -11.91 -6.46 15.13
C THR A 136 -13.17 -6.88 15.87
N ARG A 137 -13.96 -5.90 16.34
CA ARG A 137 -15.20 -6.15 17.06
C ARG A 137 -16.41 -5.94 16.16
N CYS A 138 -17.16 -7.01 15.95
CA CYS A 138 -18.50 -6.93 15.39
C CYS A 138 -19.50 -7.14 16.53
N VAL A 139 -20.21 -6.08 16.93
CA VAL A 139 -21.24 -6.18 17.97
C VAL A 139 -22.59 -6.17 17.27
N LYS A 140 -23.42 -7.17 17.56
CA LYS A 140 -24.79 -7.26 17.02
C LYS A 140 -25.53 -5.95 17.26
N ASN A 141 -26.16 -5.40 16.22
CA ASN A 141 -26.89 -4.13 16.24
C ASN A 141 -26.05 -2.88 16.55
N ARG A 142 -24.72 -2.91 16.35
CA ARG A 142 -23.88 -1.70 16.41
C ARG A 142 -22.98 -1.61 15.20
N VAL A 143 -22.77 -0.38 14.73
CA VAL A 143 -21.84 -0.11 13.63
C VAL A 143 -20.41 -0.14 14.18
N CYS A 144 -19.57 -1.05 13.67
CA CYS A 144 -18.18 -1.24 14.11
C CYS A 144 -17.33 0.04 14.06
N LYS A 145 -17.68 0.95 13.13
CA LYS A 145 -17.03 2.26 12.95
C LYS A 145 -17.17 3.19 14.17
N PHE A 146 -18.23 3.02 14.97
CA PHE A 146 -18.52 3.85 16.16
C PHE A 146 -18.17 3.18 17.49
N LEU A 147 -17.56 1.99 17.47
CA LEU A 147 -17.11 1.34 18.69
C LEU A 147 -15.86 2.02 19.25
N PRO A 148 -15.62 1.95 20.58
CA PRO A 148 -14.39 2.43 21.19
C PRO A 148 -13.18 1.86 20.45
N THR A 149 -12.26 2.74 20.07
CA THR A 149 -11.09 2.36 19.29
C THR A 149 -10.12 1.54 20.15
N TYR A 150 -10.03 1.84 21.45
CA TYR A 150 -9.19 1.13 22.43
C TYR A 150 -10.04 0.53 23.55
N GLU A 151 -9.61 -0.62 24.07
CA GLU A 151 -10.21 -1.33 25.20
C GLU A 151 -9.13 -1.64 26.25
N GLY A 152 -9.46 -1.54 27.53
CA GLY A 152 -8.50 -1.74 28.62
C GLY A 152 -9.12 -1.54 30.00
N PRO A 153 -8.34 -1.73 31.08
CA PRO A 153 -6.93 -2.13 31.03
C PRO A 153 -6.73 -3.61 30.66
N TYR A 154 -5.70 -3.89 29.88
CA TYR A 154 -5.06 -5.20 29.75
C TYR A 154 -3.75 -5.18 30.51
N PHE A 155 -3.26 -6.33 30.95
CA PHE A 155 -1.96 -6.48 31.58
C PHE A 155 -1.01 -7.22 30.65
N VAL A 156 0.23 -6.72 30.55
CA VAL A 156 1.31 -7.41 29.84
C VAL A 156 1.72 -8.63 30.66
N LEU A 157 1.70 -9.80 30.04
CA LEU A 157 2.14 -11.05 30.67
C LEU A 157 3.58 -11.38 30.30
N ASP A 158 3.94 -11.16 29.04
CA ASP A 158 5.23 -11.54 28.52
C ASP A 158 5.57 -10.72 27.27
N GLN A 159 6.86 -10.65 26.95
CA GLN A 159 7.40 -10.05 25.74
C GLN A 159 7.98 -11.16 24.86
N ILE A 160 7.31 -11.44 23.75
CA ILE A 160 7.72 -12.50 22.82
C ILE A 160 8.85 -12.00 21.91
N ASP A 161 8.76 -10.74 21.50
CA ASP A 161 9.73 -10.05 20.65
C ASP A 161 9.79 -8.56 21.03
N ASP A 162 10.74 -7.80 20.50
CA ASP A 162 10.95 -6.38 20.80
C ASP A 162 9.68 -5.54 20.61
N LEU A 163 8.83 -5.92 19.64
CA LEU A 163 7.57 -5.25 19.32
C LEU A 163 6.33 -6.11 19.56
N VAL A 164 6.45 -7.32 20.09
CA VAL A 164 5.33 -8.26 20.21
C VAL A 164 5.14 -8.67 21.66
N TYR A 165 3.96 -8.35 22.20
CA TYR A 165 3.61 -8.58 23.60
C TYR A 165 2.45 -9.55 23.73
N LEU A 166 2.49 -10.37 24.77
CA LEU A 166 1.38 -11.19 25.22
C LEU A 166 0.59 -10.40 26.27
N ILE A 167 -0.68 -10.11 26.00
CA ILE A 167 -1.55 -9.34 26.90
C ILE A 167 -2.77 -10.14 27.37
N LYS A 168 -3.29 -9.83 28.55
CA LYS A 168 -4.48 -10.47 29.11
C LYS A 168 -5.33 -9.48 29.90
N LYS A 169 -6.66 -9.55 29.78
CA LYS A 169 -7.57 -8.59 30.44
C LYS A 169 -7.82 -8.96 31.90
N ASN A 170 -8.34 -10.17 32.09
CA ASN A 170 -8.68 -10.77 33.37
C ASN A 170 -8.05 -12.17 33.47
N PRO A 171 -7.85 -12.73 34.68
CA PRO A 171 -7.33 -14.10 34.86
C PRO A 171 -8.08 -15.18 34.07
N MET A 172 -9.39 -14.99 33.85
CA MET A 172 -10.26 -15.91 33.09
C MET A 172 -10.30 -15.66 31.58
N SER A 173 -9.76 -14.52 31.11
CA SER A 173 -9.79 -14.16 29.68
C SER A 173 -8.67 -14.85 28.90
N LYS A 174 -8.88 -15.14 27.60
CA LYS A 174 -7.81 -15.66 26.73
C LYS A 174 -6.71 -14.60 26.54
N ALA A 175 -5.45 -15.03 26.63
CA ALA A 175 -4.31 -14.19 26.30
C ALA A 175 -4.28 -13.89 24.79
N LYS A 176 -3.73 -12.74 24.42
CA LYS A 176 -3.63 -12.29 23.02
C LYS A 176 -2.20 -11.87 22.72
N VAL A 177 -1.69 -12.31 21.58
CA VAL A 177 -0.40 -11.85 21.03
C VAL A 177 -0.67 -10.62 20.18
N VAL A 178 -0.03 -9.50 20.52
CA VAL A 178 -0.33 -8.19 19.96
C VAL A 178 0.95 -7.40 19.69
N HIS A 179 1.02 -6.74 18.53
CA HIS A 179 2.10 -5.82 18.18
C HIS A 179 2.02 -4.49 18.94
N HIS A 180 3.17 -3.89 19.27
CA HIS A 180 3.34 -2.62 19.98
C HIS A 180 2.42 -1.51 19.46
N ASP A 181 2.29 -1.33 18.14
CA ASP A 181 1.43 -0.32 17.50
C ASP A 181 -0.07 -0.40 17.89
N LYS A 182 -0.51 -1.58 18.35
CA LYS A 182 -1.89 -1.79 18.80
C LYS A 182 -2.04 -1.58 20.30
N LEU A 183 -0.98 -1.17 21.00
CA LEU A 183 -0.98 -0.90 22.43
C LEU A 183 -0.78 0.59 22.70
N LYS A 184 -1.31 1.06 23.83
CA LYS A 184 -0.99 2.37 24.41
C LYS A 184 -0.82 2.24 25.92
N PRO A 185 0.07 3.03 26.54
CA PRO A 185 0.22 3.02 27.99
C PRO A 185 -1.09 3.44 28.67
N TYR A 186 -1.51 2.69 29.68
CA TYR A 186 -2.68 3.04 30.49
C TYR A 186 -2.26 4.06 31.55
N ARG A 187 -2.79 5.29 31.46
CA ARG A 187 -2.64 6.30 32.52
C ARG A 187 -3.93 6.36 33.31
N ALA A 188 -3.87 5.99 34.59
CA ALA A 188 -4.98 6.25 35.52
C ALA A 188 -5.19 7.77 35.61
N ARG A 189 -6.46 8.19 35.62
CA ARG A 189 -6.85 9.59 35.84
C ARG A 189 -6.78 9.94 37.31
#